data_AF-A0A3S4T4R3-F1
#
_entry.id   AF-A0A3S4T4R3-F1
#
_cell.length_a   1.000
_cell.length_b   1.000
_cell.length_c   1.000
_cell.angle_alpha   90.00
_cell.angle_beta   90.00
_cell.angle_gamma   90.00
#
_symmetry.space_group_name_H-M   'P 1'
#
loop_
_entity.id
_entity.type
_entity.pdbx_description
1 polymer ?
#
loop_
_entity_poly.entity_id
_entity_poly.type
_entity_poly.pdbx_seq_one_letter_code
_entity_poly.pdbx_strand_id
1 'polypeptide(L)'
;MDGKENNGLSGAFINSLKRNNREIRDDRATAIAEDTQLVYKRKIEDLEISIKKMQREQEYMLDLSPTSTQSLILASDFNCEEYVAKDIDLGIKIRNTEITLEIARQRYEYLFGGK
;
A
#
# COMPACT_ATOMS: atom_id res chain seq x y z
N MET A 1 -48.60 -41.82 11.00
CA MET A 1 -48.77 -40.79 9.97
C MET A 1 -47.46 -40.07 9.85
N ASP A 2 -46.78 -40.31 8.73
CA ASP A 2 -45.39 -39.95 8.49
C ASP A 2 -45.23 -38.43 8.38
N GLY A 3 -44.47 -37.85 9.31
CA GLY A 3 -43.89 -36.53 9.16
C GLY A 3 -42.78 -36.61 8.12
N LYS A 4 -43.06 -36.23 6.88
CA LYS A 4 -42.03 -36.07 5.85
C LYS A 4 -41.19 -34.84 6.19
N GLU A 5 -40.02 -35.06 6.79
CA GLU A 5 -38.93 -34.10 6.77
C GLU A 5 -38.54 -33.81 5.32
N ASN A 6 -38.83 -32.61 4.85
CA ASN A 6 -38.35 -32.13 3.56
C ASN A 6 -36.89 -31.67 3.75
N ASN A 7 -35.97 -32.62 3.92
CA ASN A 7 -34.54 -32.34 3.98
C ASN A 7 -34.02 -32.08 2.56
N GLY A 8 -34.40 -30.93 2.00
CA GLY A 8 -33.89 -30.48 0.72
C GLY A 8 -32.37 -30.41 0.78
N LEU A 9 -31.67 -31.07 -0.15
CA LEU A 9 -30.23 -30.97 -0.36
C LEU A 9 -29.85 -29.49 -0.51
N SER A 10 -29.48 -28.87 0.60
CA SER A 10 -29.11 -27.47 0.72
C SER A 10 -27.69 -27.41 1.26
N GLY A 11 -26.81 -26.77 0.52
CA GLY A 11 -25.40 -26.64 0.83
C GLY A 11 -24.69 -25.81 -0.23
N ALA A 12 -23.57 -25.17 0.13
CA ALA A 12 -22.84 -24.25 -0.76
C ALA A 12 -22.53 -24.86 -2.14
N PHE A 13 -22.28 -26.18 -2.17
CA PHE A 13 -22.03 -26.93 -3.40
C PHE A 13 -23.26 -27.05 -4.32
N ILE A 14 -24.41 -27.48 -3.80
CA ILE A 14 -25.65 -27.58 -4.61
C ILE A 14 -26.14 -26.19 -5.04
N ASN A 15 -25.92 -25.18 -4.18
CA ASN A 15 -26.27 -23.81 -4.50
C ASN A 15 -25.37 -23.22 -5.60
N SER A 16 -24.08 -23.59 -5.67
CA SER A 16 -23.20 -23.11 -6.74
C SER A 16 -23.54 -23.71 -8.11
N LEU A 17 -23.94 -24.99 -8.16
CA LEU A 17 -24.37 -25.66 -9.39
C LEU A 17 -25.68 -25.12 -9.96
N LYS A 18 -26.55 -24.54 -9.11
CA LYS A 18 -27.83 -23.94 -9.52
C LYS A 18 -27.69 -22.52 -10.09
N ARG A 19 -26.49 -21.94 -10.08
CA ARG A 19 -26.27 -20.56 -10.50
C ARG A 19 -26.35 -20.39 -12.01
N ASN A 20 -26.95 -19.30 -12.46
CA ASN A 20 -27.01 -18.95 -13.87
C ASN A 20 -25.75 -18.20 -14.33
N ASN A 21 -25.58 -18.09 -15.65
CA ASN A 21 -24.40 -17.45 -16.25
C ASN A 21 -24.21 -15.98 -15.83
N ARG A 22 -25.29 -15.26 -15.53
CA ARG A 22 -25.22 -13.88 -15.06
C ARG A 22 -24.65 -13.84 -13.65
N GLU A 23 -25.18 -14.64 -12.74
CA GLU A 23 -24.70 -14.75 -11.36
C GLU A 23 -23.22 -15.16 -11.31
N ILE A 24 -22.79 -16.10 -12.16
CA ILE A 24 -21.36 -16.51 -12.22
C ILE A 24 -20.45 -15.36 -12.66
N ARG A 25 -20.90 -14.52 -13.60
CA ARG A 25 -20.14 -13.35 -14.05
C ARG A 25 -20.13 -12.26 -12.97
N ASP A 26 -21.26 -12.04 -12.32
CA ASP A 26 -21.40 -11.04 -11.26
C ASP A 26 -20.45 -11.35 -10.09
N ASP A 27 -20.42 -12.59 -9.57
CA ASP A 27 -19.48 -12.94 -8.49
C ASP A 27 -18.01 -12.81 -8.90
N ARG A 28 -17.68 -13.15 -10.15
CA ARG A 28 -16.31 -12.97 -10.66
C ARG A 28 -15.95 -11.49 -10.73
N ALA A 29 -16.86 -10.65 -11.20
CA ALA A 29 -16.65 -9.21 -11.24
C ALA A 29 -16.47 -8.64 -9.83
N THR A 30 -17.28 -9.07 -8.86
CA THR A 30 -17.15 -8.69 -7.45
C THR A 30 -15.80 -9.11 -6.88
N ALA A 31 -15.40 -10.37 -7.04
CA ALA A 31 -14.11 -10.85 -6.53
C ALA A 31 -12.93 -10.08 -7.12
N ILE A 32 -12.94 -9.83 -8.44
CA ILE A 32 -11.90 -9.04 -9.12
C ILE A 32 -11.88 -7.61 -8.58
N ALA A 33 -13.04 -6.98 -8.38
CA ALA A 33 -13.14 -5.63 -7.85
C ALA A 33 -12.60 -5.54 -6.41
N GLU A 34 -12.98 -6.47 -5.55
CA GLU A 34 -12.53 -6.54 -4.15
C GLU A 34 -11.02 -6.74 -4.05
N ASP A 35 -10.48 -7.71 -4.80
CA ASP A 35 -9.04 -7.98 -4.83
C ASP A 35 -8.26 -6.76 -5.35
N THR A 36 -8.74 -6.15 -6.43
CA THR A 36 -8.10 -4.95 -7.01
C THR A 36 -8.13 -3.80 -6.02
N GLN A 37 -9.27 -3.55 -5.35
CA GLN A 37 -9.41 -2.50 -4.36
C GLN A 37 -8.46 -2.71 -3.18
N LEU A 38 -8.30 -3.95 -2.71
CA LEU A 38 -7.39 -4.30 -1.63
C LEU A 38 -5.92 -4.05 -1.99
N VAL A 39 -5.50 -4.50 -3.18
CA VAL A 39 -4.13 -4.25 -3.67
C VAL A 39 -3.87 -2.75 -3.82
N TYR A 40 -4.86 -1.99 -4.29
CA TYR A 40 -4.74 -0.54 -4.43
C TYR A 40 -4.54 0.17 -3.08
N LYS A 41 -5.32 -0.18 -2.05
CA LYS A 41 -5.17 0.36 -0.69
C LYS A 41 -3.76 0.08 -0.14
N ARG A 42 -3.30 -1.17 -0.24
CA ARG A 42 -1.95 -1.55 0.19
C ARG A 42 -0.88 -0.72 -0.50
N LYS A 43 -1.03 -0.47 -1.81
CA LYS A 43 -0.06 0.33 -2.55
C LYS A 43 -0.01 1.78 -2.08
N ILE A 44 -1.15 2.37 -1.72
CA ILE A 44 -1.23 3.71 -1.13
C ILE A 44 -0.49 3.72 0.22
N GLU A 45 -0.76 2.75 1.09
CA GLU A 45 -0.09 2.62 2.39
C GLU A 45 1.44 2.45 2.24
N ASP A 46 1.88 1.63 1.29
CA ASP A 46 3.31 1.43 1.01
C ASP A 46 4.01 2.74 0.60
N LEU A 47 3.35 3.56 -0.23
CA LEU A 47 3.86 4.87 -0.65
C LEU A 47 3.97 5.82 0.53
N GLU A 48 2.96 5.87 1.41
CA GLU A 48 3.00 6.68 2.64
C GLU A 48 4.14 6.26 3.57
N ILE A 49 4.34 4.95 3.76
CA ILE A 49 5.44 4.42 4.57
C ILE A 49 6.78 4.80 3.94
N SER A 50 6.92 4.70 2.61
CA SER A 50 8.13 5.04 1.89
C SER A 50 8.50 6.52 2.06
N ILE A 51 7.54 7.43 1.92
CA ILE A 51 7.74 8.87 2.16
C ILE A 51 8.24 9.10 3.59
N LYS A 52 7.57 8.54 4.60
CA LYS A 52 7.97 8.71 6.00
C LYS A 52 9.36 8.15 6.30
N LYS A 53 9.76 7.05 5.64
CA LYS A 53 11.11 6.49 5.79
C LYS A 53 12.17 7.42 5.20
N MET A 54 11.94 7.94 4.00
CA MET A 54 12.89 8.86 3.35
C MET A 54 12.98 10.19 4.10
N GLN A 55 11.87 10.72 4.62
CA GLN A 55 11.88 11.92 5.46
C GLN A 55 12.71 11.73 6.72
N ARG A 56 12.53 10.59 7.42
CA ARG A 56 13.38 10.26 8.58
C ARG A 56 14.84 10.07 8.20
N GLU A 57 15.13 9.47 7.05
CA GLU A 57 16.50 9.36 6.56
C GLU A 57 17.12 10.74 6.35
N GLN A 58 16.38 11.68 5.75
CA GLN A 58 16.81 13.06 5.58
C GLN A 58 17.05 13.76 6.93
N GLU A 59 16.16 13.55 7.91
CA GLU A 59 16.34 14.06 9.28
C GLU A 59 17.57 13.45 9.97
N TYR A 60 17.79 12.14 9.84
CA TYR A 60 18.95 11.46 10.43
C TYR A 60 20.27 11.85 9.76
N MET A 61 20.25 12.34 8.53
CA MET A 61 21.45 12.92 7.91
C MET A 61 21.91 14.21 8.62
N LEU A 62 21.04 14.87 9.39
CA LEU A 62 21.40 16.00 10.25
C LEU A 62 21.96 15.55 11.61
N ASP A 63 21.78 14.28 11.98
CA ASP A 63 22.31 13.73 13.22
C ASP A 63 23.79 13.38 13.05
N LEU A 64 24.64 14.38 13.33
CA LEU A 64 26.10 14.26 13.33
C LEU A 64 26.64 13.77 14.68
N SER A 65 25.77 13.26 15.56
CA SER A 65 26.22 12.76 16.86
C SER A 65 27.08 11.50 16.71
N PRO A 66 28.09 11.30 17.58
CA PRO A 66 28.90 10.08 17.55
C PRO A 66 28.03 8.84 17.74
N THR A 67 27.98 7.94 16.75
CA THR A 67 27.28 6.65 16.86
C THR A 67 27.96 5.66 17.82
N SER A 68 29.14 5.99 18.32
CA SER A 68 29.88 5.25 19.35
C SER A 68 30.84 6.19 20.09
N THR A 69 31.27 5.81 21.30
CA THR A 69 32.30 6.51 22.10
C THR A 69 33.66 6.64 21.38
N GLN A 70 33.88 5.90 20.29
CA GLN A 70 35.10 5.94 19.48
C GLN A 70 34.94 6.65 18.13
N SER A 71 33.72 7.03 17.73
CA SER A 71 33.45 7.61 16.41
C SER A 71 33.05 9.08 16.52
N LEU A 72 33.98 9.91 16.99
CA LEU A 72 33.87 11.36 16.85
C LEU A 72 34.14 11.71 15.39
N ILE A 73 33.09 12.03 14.62
CA ILE A 73 33.27 12.65 13.31
C ILE A 73 33.81 14.06 13.58
N LEU A 74 35.06 14.30 13.19
CA LEU A 74 35.62 15.65 13.26
C LEU A 74 34.91 16.51 12.22
N ALA A 75 34.64 17.77 12.53
CA ALA A 75 34.02 18.69 11.57
C ALA A 75 34.82 18.83 10.26
N SER A 76 36.13 18.56 10.31
CA SER A 76 37.02 18.50 9.14
C SER A 76 36.73 17.34 8.18
N ASP A 77 36.12 16.27 8.68
CA ASP A 77 35.89 15.03 7.93
C ASP A 77 34.48 15.01 7.29
N PHE A 78 33.69 16.06 7.53
CA PHE A 78 32.38 16.21 6.92
C PHE A 78 32.51 16.56 5.44
N ASN A 79 32.04 15.66 4.57
CA ASN A 79 31.95 15.93 3.13
C ASN A 79 30.64 16.66 2.79
N CYS A 80 30.72 17.97 2.63
CA CYS A 80 29.56 18.80 2.32
C CYS A 80 28.96 18.53 0.93
N GLU A 81 29.80 18.17 -0.05
CA GLU A 81 29.32 17.88 -1.41
C GLU A 81 28.49 16.58 -1.45
N GLU A 82 28.97 15.52 -0.77
CA GLU A 82 28.24 14.26 -0.65
C GLU A 82 26.92 14.43 0.13
N TYR A 83 26.95 15.20 1.22
CA TYR A 83 25.74 15.50 1.98
C TYR A 83 24.69 16.21 1.11
N VAL A 84 25.06 17.31 0.44
CA VAL A 84 24.15 18.09 -0.40
C VAL A 84 23.61 17.24 -1.56
N ALA A 85 24.46 16.43 -2.19
CA ALA A 85 24.05 15.54 -3.26
C ALA A 85 23.00 14.52 -2.79
N LYS A 86 23.21 13.90 -1.63
CA LYS A 86 22.27 12.92 -1.06
C LYS A 86 20.96 13.58 -0.59
N ASP A 87 21.04 14.76 0.03
CA ASP A 87 19.87 15.50 0.50
C ASP A 87 18.94 15.89 -0.66
N ILE A 88 19.51 16.42 -1.76
CA ILE A 88 18.76 16.77 -2.97
C ILE A 88 18.15 15.51 -3.62
N ASP A 89 18.89 14.41 -3.72
CA ASP A 89 18.39 13.16 -4.28
C ASP A 89 17.21 12.60 -3.47
N LEU A 90 17.30 12.59 -2.14
CA LEU A 90 16.19 12.21 -1.26
C LEU A 90 14.99 13.15 -1.45
N GLY A 91 15.21 14.46 -1.54
CA GLY A 91 14.14 15.43 -1.79
C GLY A 91 13.39 15.17 -3.10
N ILE A 92 14.11 14.87 -4.18
CA ILE A 92 13.51 14.52 -5.48
C ILE A 92 12.70 13.22 -5.37
N LYS A 93 13.25 12.19 -4.71
CA LYS A 93 12.57 10.90 -4.52
C LYS A 93 11.29 11.04 -3.68
N ILE A 94 11.35 11.81 -2.59
CA ILE A 94 10.19 12.15 -1.76
C ILE A 94 9.13 12.81 -2.63
N ARG A 95 9.49 13.86 -3.38
CA ARG A 95 8.55 14.59 -4.22
C ARG A 95 7.87 13.72 -5.28
N ASN A 96 8.65 12.88 -5.97
CA ASN A 96 8.10 11.95 -6.96
C ASN A 96 7.16 10.93 -6.32
N THR A 97 7.48 10.46 -5.11
CA THR A 97 6.64 9.51 -4.37
C THR A 97 5.35 10.17 -3.87
N GLU A 98 5.39 11.42 -3.43
CA GLU A 98 4.21 12.21 -3.08
C GLU A 98 3.28 12.43 -4.28
N ILE A 99 3.82 12.79 -5.45
CA ILE A 99 3.06 12.92 -6.69
C ILE A 99 2.40 11.58 -7.05
N THR A 100 3.15 10.48 -6.91
CA THR A 100 2.63 9.14 -7.16
C THR A 100 1.50 8.79 -6.19
N LEU A 101 1.64 9.12 -4.91
CA LEU A 101 0.62 8.92 -3.89
C LEU A 101 -0.65 9.73 -4.18
N GLU A 102 -0.50 10.98 -4.60
CA GLU A 102 -1.63 11.84 -4.99
C GLU A 102 -2.41 11.23 -6.16
N ILE A 103 -1.71 10.86 -7.24
CA ILE A 103 -2.32 10.20 -8.41
C ILE A 103 -3.02 8.91 -8.00
N ALA A 104 -2.37 8.09 -7.17
CA ALA A 104 -2.94 6.84 -6.70
C ALA A 104 -4.24 7.08 -5.91
N ARG A 105 -4.26 8.04 -4.98
CA ARG A 105 -5.46 8.39 -4.21
C ARG A 105 -6.60 8.89 -5.11
N GLN A 106 -6.30 9.79 -6.05
CA GLN A 106 -7.31 10.29 -7.00
C GLN A 106 -7.90 9.18 -7.87
N ARG A 107 -7.06 8.26 -8.35
CA ARG A 107 -7.49 7.11 -9.15
C ARG A 107 -8.28 6.11 -8.31
N TYR A 108 -7.87 5.86 -7.07
CA TYR A 108 -8.60 5.02 -6.12
C TYR A 108 -10.02 5.56 -5.88
N GLU A 109 -10.12 6.85 -5.60
CA GLU A 109 -11.39 7.56 -5.42
C GLU A 109 -12.32 7.35 -6.62
N TYR A 110 -11.80 7.64 -7.81
CA TYR A 110 -12.56 7.50 -9.06
C TYR A 110 -13.03 6.06 -9.32
N LEU A 111 -12.19 5.06 -9.02
CA LEU A 111 -12.47 3.66 -9.34
C LEU A 111 -13.39 2.97 -8.32
N PHE A 112 -13.32 3.36 -7.05
CA PHE A 112 -13.96 2.63 -5.95
C PHE A 112 -14.90 3.48 -5.09
N GLY A 113 -15.02 4.78 -5.37
CA GLY A 113 -15.92 5.72 -4.68
C GLY A 113 -15.54 5.88 -3.21
N GLY A 114 -14.56 6.73 -2.92
CA GLY A 114 -13.90 6.87 -1.63
C GLY A 114 -14.79 6.75 -0.42
N LYS A 115 -14.21 6.17 0.64
CA LYS A 115 -14.71 6.37 2.00
C LYS A 115 -13.80 7.35 2.72
#